data_AF-A0A373GHF6-F1
#
_entry.id   AF-A0A373GHF6-F1
#
_cell.length_a   1.000
_cell.length_b   1.000
_cell.length_c   1.000
_cell.angle_alpha   90.00
_cell.angle_beta   90.00
_cell.angle_gamma   90.00
#
_symmetry.space_group_name_H-M   'P 1'
#
loop_
_entity.id
_entity.type
_entity.pdbx_description
1 polymer ?
#
loop_
_entity_poly.entity_id
_entity_poly.type
_entity_poly.pdbx_seq_one_letter_code
_entity_poly.pdbx_strand_id
1 'polypeptide(L)'
;METKDINKQEYQLRINKVTDYIHNHIDQPLSLQKMAGIACFSPFHFHRVFTILTGETPTDYIKRTRIEKAALLLKRNKELSATEIARLCGFSSLSLLSRNFRLHFSMTIREFRSLK
;
A
#
# COMPACT_ATOMS: atom_id res chain seq x y z
N MET A 1 30.44 16.25 -1.83
CA MET A 1 29.13 16.08 -2.47
C MET A 1 28.10 16.43 -1.41
N GLU A 2 27.63 17.66 -1.44
CA GLU A 2 26.88 18.30 -0.34
C GLU A 2 25.44 17.78 -0.29
N THR A 3 25.15 16.93 0.68
CA THR A 3 23.77 16.71 1.17
C THR A 3 23.32 17.99 1.86
N LYS A 4 22.79 18.94 1.08
CA LYS A 4 22.05 20.09 1.63
C LYS A 4 20.97 19.55 2.55
N ASP A 5 20.95 20.03 3.79
CA ASP A 5 19.96 19.72 4.80
C ASP A 5 18.55 19.99 4.27
N ILE A 6 17.90 18.95 3.76
CA ILE A 6 16.49 19.05 3.42
C ILE A 6 15.74 19.04 4.75
N ASN A 7 15.10 20.17 5.06
CA ASN A 7 14.27 20.32 6.26
C ASN A 7 13.19 19.21 6.31
N LYS A 8 12.95 18.67 7.51
CA LYS A 8 11.92 17.67 7.84
C LYS A 8 10.57 17.92 7.15
N GLN A 9 10.14 19.18 7.01
CA GLN A 9 8.90 19.54 6.33
C GLN A 9 8.88 19.14 4.84
N GLU A 10 9.99 19.33 4.14
CA GLU A 10 10.11 18.98 2.71
C GLU A 10 10.13 17.46 2.52
N TYR A 11 10.74 16.71 3.43
CA TYR A 11 10.66 15.24 3.41
C TYR A 11 9.23 14.77 3.60
N GLN A 12 8.51 15.36 4.55
CA GLN A 12 7.11 15.02 4.77
C GLN A 12 6.27 15.30 3.52
N LEU A 13 6.44 16.47 2.88
CA LEU A 13 5.72 16.81 1.65
C LEU A 13 5.98 15.81 0.52
N ARG A 14 7.25 15.42 0.33
CA ARG A 14 7.63 14.43 -0.70
C ARG A 14 7.07 13.05 -0.42
N ILE A 15 7.10 12.60 0.83
CA ILE A 15 6.50 11.32 1.21
C ILE A 15 4.97 11.37 1.06
N ASN A 16 4.31 12.47 1.41
CA ASN A 16 2.88 12.64 1.21
C ASN A 16 2.49 12.51 -0.28
N LYS A 17 3.27 13.11 -1.19
CA LYS A 17 3.06 12.93 -2.65
C LYS A 17 3.13 11.47 -3.07
N VAL A 18 4.04 10.70 -2.48
CA VAL A 18 4.16 9.26 -2.75
C VAL A 18 2.98 8.50 -2.17
N THR A 19 2.55 8.78 -0.94
CA THR A 19 1.39 8.10 -0.35
C THR A 19 0.13 8.39 -1.16
N ASP A 20 -0.09 9.63 -1.58
CA ASP A 20 -1.22 10.00 -2.45
C ASP A 20 -1.18 9.22 -3.77
N TYR A 21 0.01 9.11 -4.37
CA TYR A 21 0.19 8.32 -5.58
C TYR A 21 -0.13 6.84 -5.34
N ILE A 22 0.34 6.25 -4.24
CA ILE A 22 0.07 4.86 -3.86
C ILE A 22 -1.44 4.64 -3.74
N HIS A 23 -2.16 5.50 -3.02
CA HIS A 23 -3.61 5.37 -2.83
C HIS A 23 -4.39 5.45 -4.15
N ASN A 24 -3.99 6.37 -5.04
CA ASN A 24 -4.64 6.56 -6.34
C ASN A 24 -4.34 5.44 -7.35
N HIS A 25 -3.24 4.69 -7.18
CA HIS A 25 -2.79 3.66 -8.13
C HIS A 25 -2.57 2.29 -7.46
N ILE A 26 -3.28 2.05 -6.36
CA ILE A 26 -3.03 0.90 -5.48
C ILE A 26 -3.25 -0.47 -6.16
N ASP A 27 -4.09 -0.49 -7.20
CA ASP A 27 -4.41 -1.63 -8.05
C ASP A 27 -3.33 -1.94 -9.09
N GLN A 28 -2.34 -1.06 -9.25
CA GLN A 28 -1.28 -1.19 -10.25
C GLN A 28 0.04 -1.68 -9.63
N PRO A 29 0.99 -2.19 -10.43
CA PRO A 29 2.36 -2.43 -9.97
C PRO A 29 3.04 -1.13 -9.52
N LEU A 30 3.51 -1.09 -8.27
CA LEU A 30 4.17 0.07 -7.68
C LEU A 30 5.64 -0.26 -7.40
N SER A 31 6.53 0.17 -8.30
CA SER A 31 7.97 -0.10 -8.16
C SER A 31 8.65 0.91 -7.24
N LEU A 32 9.70 0.46 -6.55
CA LEU A 32 10.54 1.31 -5.69
C LEU A 32 11.13 2.48 -6.47
N GLN A 33 11.57 2.24 -7.70
CA GLN A 33 12.17 3.26 -8.58
C GLN A 33 11.16 4.35 -8.93
N LYS A 34 9.91 3.99 -9.24
CA LYS A 34 8.86 4.96 -9.55
C LYS A 34 8.54 5.84 -8.34
N MET A 35 8.37 5.22 -7.17
CA MET A 35 8.06 5.95 -5.93
C MET A 35 9.21 6.87 -5.50
N ALA A 36 10.45 6.39 -5.62
CA ALA A 36 11.64 7.21 -5.35
C ALA A 36 11.75 8.41 -6.31
N GLY A 37 11.42 8.21 -7.58
CA GLY A 37 11.37 9.29 -8.58
C GLY A 37 10.33 10.35 -8.23
N ILE A 38 9.14 9.97 -7.75
CA ILE A 38 8.10 10.92 -7.30
C ILE A 38 8.59 11.75 -6.10
N ALA A 39 9.33 11.14 -5.18
CA ALA A 39 9.92 11.83 -4.04
C ALA A 39 11.20 12.61 -4.37
N CYS A 40 11.70 12.56 -5.61
CA CYS A 40 12.99 13.11 -6.02
C CYS A 40 14.15 12.62 -5.12
N PHE A 41 14.17 11.32 -4.83
CA PHE A 41 15.23 10.64 -4.05
C PHE A 41 15.84 9.49 -4.84
N SER A 42 17.07 9.11 -4.47
CA SER A 42 17.60 7.80 -4.88
C SER A 42 16.77 6.66 -4.25
N PRO A 43 16.67 5.47 -4.86
CA PRO A 43 15.86 4.37 -4.31
C PRO A 43 16.23 3.96 -2.88
N PHE A 44 17.52 3.96 -2.56
CA PHE A 44 18.01 3.64 -1.22
C PHE A 44 17.60 4.69 -0.19
N HIS A 45 17.80 5.97 -0.51
CA HIS A 45 17.43 7.07 0.38
C HIS A 45 15.91 7.15 0.57
N PHE A 46 15.15 6.98 -0.52
CA PHE A 46 13.70 6.88 -0.46
C PHE A 46 13.23 5.79 0.49
N HIS A 47 13.76 4.56 0.35
CA HIS A 47 13.39 3.46 1.22
C HIS A 47 13.62 3.78 2.69
N ARG A 48 14.79 4.36 3.03
CA ARG A 48 15.13 4.75 4.40
C ARG A 48 14.18 5.84 4.93
N VAL A 49 14.00 6.92 4.16
CA VAL A 49 13.17 8.07 4.56
C VAL A 49 11.71 7.68 4.70
N PHE A 50 11.17 6.92 3.73
CA PHE A 50 9.80 6.44 3.76
C PHE A 50 9.55 5.61 5.02
N THR A 51 10.44 4.65 5.34
CA THR A 51 10.29 3.82 6.55
C THR A 51 10.37 4.64 7.83
N ILE A 52 11.27 5.62 7.92
CA ILE A 52 11.38 6.49 9.10
C ILE A 52 10.11 7.33 9.29
N LEU A 53 9.54 7.87 8.20
CA LEU A 53 8.38 8.76 8.28
C LEU A 53 7.03 8.05 8.38
N THR A 54 6.91 6.86 7.81
CA THR A 54 5.65 6.08 7.83
C THR A 54 5.63 4.98 8.88
N GLY A 55 6.79 4.59 9.42
CA GLY A 55 6.93 3.50 10.39
C GLY A 55 7.01 2.10 9.76
N GLU A 56 6.90 1.98 8.44
CA GLU A 56 6.91 0.68 7.73
C GLU A 56 7.60 0.77 6.37
N THR A 57 8.02 -0.37 5.82
CA THR A 57 8.66 -0.38 4.49
C THR A 57 7.66 0.03 3.40
N PRO A 58 8.11 0.59 2.25
CA PRO A 58 7.21 0.89 1.14
C PRO A 58 6.39 -0.34 0.69
N THR A 59 7.00 -1.52 0.69
CA THR A 59 6.33 -2.77 0.30
C THR A 59 5.24 -3.16 1.29
N ASP A 60 5.50 -3.01 2.59
CA ASP A 60 4.51 -3.33 3.63
C ASP A 60 3.38 -2.30 3.67
N TYR A 61 3.68 -1.01 3.45
CA TYR A 61 2.67 0.04 3.30
C TYR A 61 1.70 -0.27 2.15
N ILE A 62 2.22 -0.63 0.97
CA ILE A 62 1.39 -1.01 -0.18
C ILE A 62 0.54 -2.23 0.17
N LYS A 63 1.15 -3.27 0.75
CA LYS A 63 0.45 -4.50 1.13
C LYS A 63 -0.69 -4.22 2.12
N ARG A 64 -0.43 -3.47 3.18
CA ARG A 64 -1.43 -3.04 4.18
C ARG A 64 -2.56 -2.26 3.51
N THR A 65 -2.23 -1.25 2.72
CA THR A 65 -3.21 -0.42 1.99
C THR A 65 -4.10 -1.25 1.07
N ARG A 66 -3.53 -2.24 0.36
CA ARG A 66 -4.31 -3.17 -0.50
C ARG A 66 -5.28 -4.02 0.31
N ILE A 67 -4.86 -4.51 1.48
CA ILE A 67 -5.68 -5.32 2.38
C ILE A 67 -6.82 -4.49 2.98
N GLU A 68 -6.53 -3.27 3.43
CA GLU A 68 -7.53 -2.34 3.95
C GLU A 68 -8.57 -1.99 2.88
N LYS A 69 -8.14 -1.70 1.65
CA LYS A 69 -9.05 -1.51 0.51
C LYS A 69 -9.92 -2.75 0.26
N ALA A 70 -9.33 -3.95 0.33
CA ALA A 70 -10.09 -5.18 0.16
C ALA A 70 -11.17 -5.32 1.25
N ALA A 71 -10.84 -5.05 2.51
CA ALA A 71 -11.81 -5.06 3.61
C ALA A 71 -12.97 -4.09 3.38
N LEU A 72 -12.69 -2.88 2.91
CA LEU A 72 -13.72 -1.91 2.55
C LEU A 72 -14.63 -2.40 1.43
N LEU A 73 -14.05 -2.99 0.36
CA LEU A 73 -14.83 -3.53 -0.76
C LEU A 73 -15.68 -4.73 -0.33
N LEU A 74 -15.14 -5.61 0.53
CA LEU A 74 -15.86 -6.77 1.07
C LEU A 74 -17.10 -6.36 1.88
N LYS A 75 -17.00 -5.27 2.67
CA LYS A 75 -18.13 -4.76 3.46
C LYS A 75 -19.17 -4.02 2.61
N ARG A 76 -18.71 -3.21 1.64
CA ARG A 76 -19.60 -2.34 0.84
C ARG A 76 -20.29 -3.06 -0.32
N ASN A 77 -19.68 -4.12 -0.85
CA ASN A 77 -20.15 -4.78 -2.08
C ASN A 77 -20.28 -6.29 -1.86
N LYS A 78 -21.52 -6.75 -1.67
CA LYS A 78 -21.83 -8.19 -1.49
C LYS A 78 -21.74 -8.96 -2.81
N GLU A 79 -22.04 -8.30 -3.92
CA GLU A 79 -22.07 -8.92 -5.25
C GLU A 79 -20.68 -9.16 -5.86
N LEU A 80 -19.66 -8.39 -5.46
CA LEU A 80 -18.30 -8.59 -5.98
C LEU A 80 -17.76 -9.94 -5.52
N SER A 81 -17.20 -10.73 -6.42
CA SER A 81 -16.46 -11.93 -6.04
C SER A 81 -15.15 -11.57 -5.33
N ALA A 82 -14.63 -12.48 -4.51
CA ALA A 82 -13.33 -12.28 -3.87
C ALA A 82 -12.19 -12.16 -4.90
N THR A 83 -12.32 -12.82 -6.05
CA THR A 83 -11.38 -12.73 -7.18
C THR A 83 -11.38 -11.34 -7.80
N GLU A 84 -12.56 -10.74 -8.03
CA GLU A 84 -12.66 -9.36 -8.53
C GLU A 84 -12.06 -8.36 -7.54
N ILE A 85 -12.31 -8.56 -6.24
CA ILE A 85 -11.72 -7.72 -5.19
C ILE A 85 -10.19 -7.84 -5.17
N ALA A 86 -9.64 -9.05 -5.33
CA ALA A 86 -8.20 -9.24 -5.44
C ALA A 86 -7.61 -8.39 -6.58
N ARG A 87 -8.25 -8.42 -7.76
CA ARG A 87 -7.84 -7.62 -8.93
C ARG A 87 -7.96 -6.12 -8.66
N LEU A 88 -9.07 -5.65 -8.10
CA LEU A 88 -9.30 -4.23 -7.78
C LEU A 88 -8.36 -3.68 -6.68
N CYS A 89 -7.75 -4.57 -5.91
CA CYS A 89 -6.73 -4.25 -4.92
C CYS A 89 -5.31 -4.54 -5.42
N GLY A 90 -5.10 -4.88 -6.69
CA GLY A 90 -3.76 -5.08 -7.24
C GLY A 90 -3.05 -6.36 -6.79
N PHE A 91 -3.78 -7.34 -6.27
CA PHE A 91 -3.25 -8.69 -6.07
C PHE A 91 -3.32 -9.47 -7.38
N SER A 92 -2.24 -10.16 -7.72
CA SER A 92 -2.19 -11.00 -8.93
C SER A 92 -3.01 -12.30 -8.81
N SER A 93 -3.45 -12.67 -7.60
CA SER A 93 -4.35 -13.80 -7.40
C SER A 93 -5.17 -13.68 -6.11
N LEU A 94 -6.32 -14.37 -6.08
CA LEU A 94 -7.12 -14.52 -4.87
C LEU A 94 -6.35 -15.22 -3.74
N SER A 95 -5.46 -16.17 -4.07
CA SER A 95 -4.64 -16.88 -3.08
C SER A 95 -3.72 -15.93 -2.32
N LEU A 96 -3.10 -14.98 -3.02
CA LEU A 96 -2.27 -13.95 -2.40
C LEU A 96 -3.09 -13.01 -1.53
N LEU A 97 -4.25 -12.54 -2.02
CA LEU A 97 -5.15 -11.73 -1.20
C LEU A 97 -5.54 -12.50 0.07
N SER A 98 -6.01 -13.74 -0.05
CA SER A 98 -6.51 -14.55 1.07
C SER A 98 -5.44 -14.79 2.14
N ARG A 99 -4.20 -15.10 1.72
CA ARG A 99 -3.07 -15.29 2.63
C ARG A 99 -2.77 -14.00 3.40
N ASN A 100 -2.62 -12.88 2.69
CA ASN A 100 -2.27 -11.60 3.29
C ASN A 100 -3.41 -11.07 4.18
N PHE A 101 -4.66 -11.24 3.75
CA PHE A 101 -5.85 -10.84 4.50
C PHE A 101 -5.93 -11.58 5.84
N ARG A 102 -5.70 -12.89 5.83
CA ARG A 102 -5.67 -13.70 7.06
C ARG A 102 -4.54 -13.29 8.00
N LEU A 103 -3.35 -13.00 7.46
CA LEU A 103 -2.22 -12.55 8.27
C LEU A 103 -2.50 -11.19 8.94
N HIS A 104 -3.27 -10.32 8.28
CA HIS A 104 -3.53 -8.97 8.77
C HIS A 104 -4.73 -8.88 9.72
N PHE A 105 -5.83 -9.57 9.40
CA PHE A 105 -7.07 -9.52 10.19
C PHE A 105 -7.28 -10.73 11.10
N SER A 106 -6.42 -11.75 11.04
CA SER A 106 -6.60 -13.04 11.73
C SER A 106 -7.90 -13.76 11.35
N MET A 107 -8.48 -13.44 10.19
CA MET A 107 -9.76 -13.96 9.70
C MET A 107 -9.70 -14.21 8.20
N THR A 108 -10.52 -15.13 7.70
CA THR A 108 -10.74 -15.32 6.27
C THR A 108 -11.59 -14.21 5.67
N ILE A 109 -11.48 -14.04 4.36
CA ILE A 109 -12.37 -13.18 3.56
C ILE A 109 -13.85 -13.55 3.79
N ARG A 110 -14.16 -14.84 3.89
CA ARG A 110 -15.53 -15.34 4.09
C ARG A 110 -16.06 -14.98 5.47
N GLU A 111 -15.27 -15.24 6.52
CA GLU A 111 -15.63 -14.87 7.90
C GLU A 111 -15.81 -13.35 8.02
N PHE A 112 -14.88 -12.58 7.48
CA PHE A 112 -14.94 -11.12 7.51
C PHE A 112 -16.20 -10.58 6.81
N ARG A 113 -16.62 -11.21 5.69
CA ARG A 113 -17.88 -10.86 5.01
C ARG A 113 -19.14 -11.17 5.81
N SER A 114 -19.08 -12.18 6.66
CA SER A 114 -20.24 -12.58 7.48
C SER A 114 -20.42 -11.73 8.74
N LEU A 115 -19.43 -10.88 9.07
CA LEU A 115 -19.54 -9.93 10.17
C LEU A 115 -20.66 -8.92 9.88
N LYS A 116 -21.60 -8.80 10.82
CA LYS A 116 -22.66 -7.79 10.80
C LYS A 116 -22.10 -6.40 11.06
#